data_AF-A0A3D1XVP3-F1
#
_entry.id   AF-A0A3D1XVP3-F1
#
_cell.length_a   1.000
_cell.length_b   1.000
_cell.length_c   1.000
_cell.angle_alpha   90.00
_cell.angle_beta   90.00
_cell.angle_gamma   90.00
#
_symmetry.space_group_name_H-M   'P 1'
#
loop_
_entity.id
_entity.type
_entity.pdbx_description
1 polymer ?
#
loop_
_entity_poly.entity_id
_entity_poly.type
_entity_poly.pdbx_seq_one_letter_code
_entity_poly.pdbx_strand_id
1 'polypeptide(L)'
;NKKFIKFALSIPPGLKIKREKNKIWGKWILRKAFEDFLPEEIIWRKKMPIESGSGFGKLRQILTSKISDEEFREAQRLPVRFRNKEHFYYYRIYREIIGDIPLPKKDEKKCSGCGTGLPPQNSHCKVCGAFPV
;
A
#
# COMPACT_ATOMS: atom_id res chain seq x y z
N ASN A 1 6.53 19.57 9.97
CA ASN A 1 7.39 20.44 9.13
C ASN A 1 6.60 21.09 7.98
N LYS A 2 5.71 22.05 8.28
CA LYS A 2 4.78 22.64 7.28
C LYS A 2 5.50 23.48 6.22
N LYS A 3 6.54 24.22 6.61
CA LYS A 3 7.35 25.06 5.71
C LYS A 3 8.04 24.22 4.63
N PHE A 4 8.65 23.10 5.02
CA PHE A 4 9.29 22.18 4.06
C PHE A 4 8.29 21.57 3.07
N ILE A 5 7.10 21.16 3.54
CA ILE A 5 6.05 20.64 2.65
C ILE A 5 5.63 21.70 1.64
N LYS A 6 5.38 22.95 2.07
CA LYS A 6 5.02 24.06 1.16
C LYS A 6 6.09 24.27 0.09
N PHE A 7 7.36 24.27 0.49
CA PHE A 7 8.50 24.35 -0.45
C PHE A 7 8.54 23.16 -1.42
N ALA A 8 8.43 21.93 -0.92
CA ALA A 8 8.44 20.74 -1.78
C ALA A 8 7.26 20.72 -2.79
N LEU A 9 6.11 21.26 -2.39
CA LEU A 9 4.94 21.40 -3.26
C LEU A 9 5.13 22.50 -4.31
N SER A 10 5.83 23.60 -4.02
CA SER A 10 6.10 24.67 -4.99
C SER A 10 7.13 24.30 -6.07
N ILE A 11 7.88 23.20 -5.89
CA ILE A 11 8.82 22.73 -6.92
C ILE A 11 8.06 22.33 -8.21
N PRO A 12 8.49 22.82 -9.39
CA PRO A 12 7.91 22.44 -10.67
C PRO A 12 7.86 20.91 -10.90
N PRO A 13 6.74 20.34 -11.39
CA PRO A 13 6.63 18.90 -11.63
C PRO A 13 7.73 18.32 -12.53
N GLY A 14 8.20 19.07 -13.54
CA GLY A 14 9.28 18.65 -14.43
C GLY A 14 10.65 18.49 -13.75
N LEU A 15 10.82 19.01 -12.53
CA LEU A 15 12.00 18.75 -11.70
C LEU A 15 11.80 17.56 -10.76
N LYS A 16 10.55 17.12 -10.53
CA LYS A 16 10.26 15.93 -9.72
C LYS A 16 10.43 14.66 -10.55
N ILE A 17 10.12 14.72 -11.84
CA ILE A 17 10.25 13.62 -12.80
C ILE A 17 10.95 14.17 -14.06
N LYS A 18 12.16 13.67 -14.36
CA LYS A 18 12.96 14.16 -15.50
C LYS A 18 13.71 13.03 -16.19
N ARG A 19 14.00 13.20 -17.47
CA ARG A 19 14.86 12.30 -18.26
C ARG A 19 16.33 12.72 -18.11
N GLU A 20 17.19 11.77 -17.77
CA GLU A 20 18.65 11.93 -17.69
C GLU A 20 19.34 10.59 -17.97
N LYS A 21 20.46 10.60 -18.70
CA LYS A 21 21.18 9.39 -19.14
C LYS A 21 20.23 8.33 -19.74
N ASN A 22 19.37 8.76 -20.67
CA ASN A 22 18.37 7.93 -21.35
C ASN A 22 17.32 7.23 -20.47
N LYS A 23 17.13 7.70 -19.22
CA LYS A 23 16.16 7.12 -18.29
C LYS A 23 15.32 8.18 -17.60
N ILE A 24 14.07 7.86 -17.32
CA ILE A 24 13.19 8.70 -16.51
C ILE A 24 13.44 8.42 -15.03
N TRP A 25 13.75 9.47 -14.28
CA TRP A 25 14.00 9.41 -12.85
C TRP A 25 12.94 10.19 -12.09
N GLY A 26 12.30 9.51 -11.12
CA GLY A 26 11.52 10.16 -10.09
C GLY A 26 12.42 10.71 -8.97
N LYS A 27 11.89 11.72 -8.26
CA LYS A 27 12.63 12.48 -7.23
C LYS A 27 13.91 13.10 -7.79
N TRP A 28 13.91 13.50 -9.06
CA TRP A 28 15.13 13.94 -9.76
C TRP A 28 15.83 15.11 -9.04
N ILE A 29 15.09 16.16 -8.67
CA ILE A 29 15.64 17.30 -7.92
C ILE A 29 16.29 16.91 -6.59
N LEU A 30 15.73 15.90 -5.91
CA LEU A 30 16.30 15.39 -4.66
C LEU A 30 17.62 14.66 -4.92
N ARG A 31 17.75 13.95 -6.04
CA ARG A 31 19.01 13.28 -6.41
C ARG A 31 20.09 14.31 -6.70
N LYS A 32 19.77 15.34 -7.48
CA LYS A 32 20.69 16.46 -7.77
C LYS A 32 21.13 17.23 -6.54
N ALA A 33 20.21 17.53 -5.63
CA ALA A 33 20.55 18.26 -4.41
C ALA A 33 21.55 17.53 -3.49
N PHE A 34 21.72 16.21 -3.66
CA PHE A 34 22.60 15.38 -2.84
C PHE A 34 23.69 14.67 -3.65
N GLU A 35 23.90 15.00 -4.92
CA GLU A 35 24.79 14.22 -5.81
C GLU A 35 26.26 14.24 -5.35
N ASP A 36 26.69 15.31 -4.71
CA ASP A 36 28.04 15.45 -4.15
C ASP A 36 28.18 14.85 -2.73
N PHE A 37 27.08 14.35 -2.15
CA PHE A 37 27.05 13.88 -0.76
C PHE A 37 27.01 12.37 -0.61
N LEU A 38 26.60 11.62 -1.66
CA LEU A 38 26.48 10.16 -1.61
C LEU A 38 27.04 9.53 -2.90
N PRO A 39 27.50 8.27 -2.84
CA PRO A 39 27.97 7.56 -4.03
C PRO A 39 26.93 7.50 -5.16
N GLU A 40 27.40 7.50 -6.41
CA GLU A 40 26.55 7.54 -7.61
C GLU A 40 25.52 6.39 -7.62
N GLU A 41 25.92 5.21 -7.17
CA GLU A 41 25.08 4.02 -7.08
C GLU A 41 23.91 4.15 -6.09
N ILE A 42 24.06 5.00 -5.06
CA ILE A 42 23.00 5.32 -4.10
C ILE A 42 22.11 6.43 -4.68
N ILE A 43 22.72 7.50 -5.21
CA ILE A 43 22.01 8.65 -5.78
C ILE A 43 21.14 8.24 -6.97
N TRP A 44 21.61 7.32 -7.81
CA TRP A 44 20.90 6.85 -9.00
C TRP A 44 20.39 5.41 -8.85
N ARG A 45 20.16 4.95 -7.62
CA ARG A 45 19.55 3.63 -7.38
C ARG A 45 18.15 3.53 -7.99
N LYS A 46 17.87 2.40 -8.66
CA LYS A 46 16.52 2.07 -9.15
C LYS A 46 15.54 1.92 -7.97
N LYS A 47 14.29 2.35 -8.17
CA LYS A 47 13.21 2.10 -7.20
C LYS A 47 13.04 0.59 -7.07
N MET A 48 13.14 0.08 -5.85
CA MET A 48 12.71 -1.27 -5.48
C MET A 48 11.48 -1.13 -4.58
N PRO A 49 10.39 -1.87 -4.84
CA PRO A 49 9.29 -1.98 -3.89
C PRO A 49 9.79 -2.44 -2.53
N ILE A 50 9.17 -1.97 -1.44
CA ILE A 50 9.64 -2.27 -0.08
C ILE A 50 9.54 -3.77 0.20
N GLU A 51 8.51 -4.43 -0.32
CA GLU A 51 8.30 -5.87 -0.17
C GLU A 51 9.42 -6.71 -0.81
N SER A 52 10.00 -6.22 -1.91
CA SER A 52 11.16 -6.86 -2.52
C SER A 52 12.45 -6.47 -1.79
N GLY A 53 12.62 -5.19 -1.48
CA GLY A 53 13.82 -4.66 -0.85
C GLY A 53 14.05 -5.14 0.59
N SER A 54 12.99 -5.47 1.32
CA SER A 54 13.07 -5.99 2.69
C SER A 54 13.11 -7.52 2.77
N GLY A 55 13.01 -8.23 1.64
CA GLY A 55 12.88 -9.69 1.63
C GLY A 55 11.52 -10.21 2.11
N PHE A 56 10.48 -9.36 2.13
CA PHE A 56 9.12 -9.70 2.58
C PHE A 56 8.50 -10.87 1.80
N GLY A 57 8.99 -11.15 0.58
CA GLY A 57 8.59 -12.33 -0.19
C GLY A 57 8.70 -13.66 0.60
N LYS A 58 9.71 -13.81 1.45
CA LYS A 58 9.85 -15.00 2.32
C LYS A 58 8.75 -15.04 3.39
N LEU A 59 8.45 -13.90 4.01
CA LEU A 59 7.36 -13.82 4.98
C LEU A 59 6.02 -14.15 4.32
N ARG A 60 5.74 -13.61 3.13
CA ARG A 60 4.53 -13.94 2.36
C ARG A 60 4.38 -15.45 2.12
N GLN A 61 5.46 -16.16 1.81
CA GLN A 61 5.44 -17.62 1.66
C GLN A 61 5.07 -18.33 2.96
N ILE A 62 5.68 -17.94 4.09
CA ILE A 62 5.38 -18.49 5.42
C ILE A 62 3.92 -18.24 5.80
N LEU A 63 3.39 -17.05 5.54
CA LEU A 63 2.00 -16.71 5.86
C LEU A 63 1.02 -17.48 4.97
N THR A 64 1.36 -17.62 3.68
CA THR A 64 0.54 -18.37 2.71
C THR A 64 0.51 -19.86 3.03
N SER A 65 1.61 -20.45 3.53
CA SER A 65 1.67 -21.87 3.89
C SER A 65 0.88 -22.22 5.15
N LYS A 66 0.55 -21.23 6.00
CA LYS A 66 -0.31 -21.42 7.18
C LYS A 66 -1.80 -21.58 6.83
N ILE A 67 -2.18 -21.37 5.57
CA ILE A 67 -3.56 -21.48 5.09
C ILE A 67 -3.61 -22.55 4.00
N SER A 68 -4.42 -23.58 4.21
CA SER A 68 -4.61 -24.63 3.19
C SER A 68 -5.47 -24.11 2.02
N ASP A 69 -5.41 -24.78 0.86
CA ASP A 69 -6.29 -24.42 -0.27
C ASP A 69 -7.77 -24.70 0.03
N GLU A 70 -8.06 -25.70 0.87
CA GLU A 70 -9.43 -25.98 1.33
C GLU A 70 -9.93 -24.85 2.25
N GLU A 71 -9.15 -24.49 3.26
CA GLU A 71 -9.47 -23.40 4.19
C GLU A 71 -9.69 -22.08 3.44
N PHE A 72 -8.83 -21.78 2.45
CA PHE A 72 -8.98 -20.57 1.65
C PHE A 72 -10.21 -20.60 0.74
N ARG A 73 -10.61 -21.79 0.24
CA ARG A 73 -11.84 -21.97 -0.54
C ARG A 73 -13.07 -21.76 0.33
N GLU A 74 -13.09 -22.30 1.54
CA GLU A 74 -14.16 -22.05 2.51
C GLU A 74 -14.25 -20.58 2.90
N ALA A 75 -13.10 -19.92 3.09
CA ALA A 75 -13.03 -18.50 3.39
C ALA A 75 -13.70 -17.61 2.33
N GLN A 76 -13.79 -18.05 1.06
CA GLN A 76 -14.48 -17.28 0.01
C GLN A 76 -16.00 -17.16 0.25
N ARG A 77 -16.58 -17.95 1.17
CA ARG A 77 -17.99 -17.86 1.56
C ARG A 77 -18.25 -16.74 2.59
N LEU A 78 -17.20 -16.19 3.19
CA LEU A 78 -17.33 -15.09 4.16
C LEU A 78 -17.74 -13.78 3.46
N PRO A 79 -18.38 -12.83 4.17
CA PRO A 79 -18.79 -11.54 3.61
C PRO A 79 -17.62 -10.56 3.37
N VAL A 80 -16.40 -11.09 3.19
CA VAL A 80 -15.17 -10.35 2.92
C VAL A 80 -14.48 -10.97 1.71
N ARG A 81 -14.15 -10.14 0.72
CA ARG A 81 -13.42 -10.56 -0.47
C ARG A 81 -11.91 -10.62 -0.19
N PHE A 82 -11.39 -11.83 -0.07
CA PHE A 82 -9.95 -12.05 0.11
C PHE A 82 -9.20 -12.00 -1.23
N ARG A 83 -8.02 -11.37 -1.25
CA ARG A 83 -7.20 -11.21 -2.48
C ARG A 83 -6.29 -12.43 -2.69
N ASN A 84 -5.87 -13.04 -1.59
CA ASN A 84 -4.97 -14.17 -1.50
C ASN A 84 -4.99 -14.70 -0.05
N LYS A 85 -4.30 -15.82 0.19
CA LYS A 85 -4.16 -16.44 1.52
C LYS A 85 -3.53 -15.52 2.57
N GLU A 86 -2.57 -14.68 2.18
CA GLU A 86 -1.97 -13.68 3.08
C GLU A 86 -3.04 -12.70 3.61
N HIS A 87 -3.90 -12.17 2.74
CA HIS A 87 -4.99 -11.28 3.15
C HIS A 87 -5.94 -11.98 4.13
N PHE A 88 -6.27 -13.26 3.88
CA PHE A 88 -7.11 -14.04 4.78
C PHE A 88 -6.42 -14.32 6.12
N TYR A 89 -5.11 -14.59 6.12
CA TYR A 89 -4.33 -14.77 7.33
C TYR A 89 -4.38 -13.52 8.24
N TYR A 90 -4.16 -12.33 7.67
CA TYR A 90 -4.28 -11.09 8.44
C TYR A 90 -5.72 -10.81 8.91
N TYR A 91 -6.72 -11.18 8.11
CA TYR A 91 -8.12 -11.08 8.52
C TYR A 91 -8.41 -11.95 9.75
N ARG A 92 -7.89 -13.19 9.81
CA ARG A 92 -8.03 -14.05 11.00
C ARG A 92 -7.47 -13.38 12.25
N ILE A 93 -6.27 -12.80 12.16
CA ILE A 93 -5.65 -12.05 13.25
C ILE A 93 -6.49 -10.82 13.64
N TYR A 94 -6.99 -10.06 12.65
CA TYR A 94 -7.85 -8.92 12.92
C TYR A 94 -9.12 -9.33 13.66
N ARG A 95 -9.77 -10.42 13.23
CA ARG A 95 -10.97 -10.96 13.90
C ARG A 95 -10.70 -11.42 15.32
N GLU A 96 -9.52 -11.98 15.58
CA GLU A 96 -9.09 -12.46 16.89
C GLU A 96 -8.76 -11.31 17.86
N ILE A 97 -8.02 -10.29 17.40
CA ILE A 97 -7.51 -9.21 18.26
C ILE A 97 -8.49 -8.04 18.37
N ILE A 98 -9.13 -7.67 17.26
CA ILE A 98 -9.96 -6.47 17.15
C ILE A 98 -11.46 -6.81 17.16
N GLY A 99 -11.85 -7.90 16.50
CA GLY A 99 -13.24 -8.36 16.45
C GLY A 99 -13.94 -8.05 15.13
N ASP A 100 -15.23 -7.68 15.21
CA ASP A 100 -16.09 -7.50 14.05
C ASP A 100 -15.76 -6.28 13.20
N ILE A 101 -15.99 -6.41 11.89
CA ILE A 101 -15.92 -5.28 10.95
C ILE A 101 -17.14 -4.38 11.17
N PRO A 102 -16.97 -3.08 11.46
CA PRO A 102 -18.10 -2.19 11.71
C PRO A 102 -19.06 -2.13 10.51
N LEU A 103 -20.35 -2.27 10.78
CA LEU A 103 -21.38 -2.14 9.73
C LEU A 103 -21.54 -0.67 9.29
N PRO A 104 -22.03 -0.43 8.06
CA PRO A 104 -22.30 0.93 7.58
C PRO A 104 -23.32 1.65 8.47
N LYS A 105 -23.07 2.93 8.75
CA LYS A 105 -24.06 3.85 9.33
C LYS A 105 -25.07 4.28 8.25
N LYS A 106 -26.17 4.92 8.69
CA LYS A 106 -27.31 5.31 7.82
C LYS A 106 -26.90 6.09 6.56
N ASP A 107 -25.85 6.90 6.63
CA ASP A 107 -25.38 7.76 5.54
C ASP A 107 -24.09 7.25 4.86
N GLU A 108 -23.66 6.03 5.14
CA GLU A 108 -22.42 5.45 4.62
C GLU A 108 -22.69 4.42 3.52
N LYS A 109 -21.87 4.44 2.46
CA LYS A 109 -21.90 3.38 1.45
C LYS A 109 -21.22 2.13 1.98
N LYS A 110 -21.70 0.96 1.57
CA LYS A 110 -21.07 -0.32 1.92
C LYS A 110 -19.82 -0.57 1.08
N CYS A 111 -18.70 -0.90 1.72
CA CYS A 111 -17.49 -1.33 1.03
C CYS A 111 -17.71 -2.66 0.30
N SER A 112 -17.42 -2.70 -1.00
CA SER A 112 -17.49 -3.93 -1.82
C SER A 112 -16.49 -5.02 -1.40
N GLY A 113 -15.43 -4.65 -0.68
CA GLY A 113 -14.40 -5.58 -0.22
C GLY A 113 -14.73 -6.24 1.12
N CYS A 114 -15.04 -5.45 2.15
CA CYS A 114 -15.21 -5.98 3.51
C CYS A 114 -16.56 -5.67 4.15
N GLY A 115 -17.44 -4.96 3.45
CA GLY A 115 -18.76 -4.62 3.97
C GLY A 115 -18.80 -3.47 4.98
N THR A 116 -17.67 -2.88 5.36
CA THR A 116 -17.65 -1.71 6.28
C THR A 116 -18.35 -0.50 5.68
N GLY A 117 -18.77 0.43 6.54
CA GLY A 117 -19.19 1.77 6.14
C GLY A 117 -18.08 2.64 5.54
N LEU A 118 -18.39 3.32 4.45
CA LEU A 118 -17.52 4.26 3.75
C LEU A 118 -18.16 5.66 3.74
N PRO A 119 -17.53 6.64 4.41
CA PRO A 119 -17.87 8.04 4.25
C PRO A 119 -17.71 8.49 2.78
N PRO A 120 -18.60 9.37 2.25
CA PRO A 120 -18.60 9.79 0.84
C PRO A 120 -17.27 10.36 0.32
N GLN A 121 -16.46 10.94 1.20
CA GLN A 121 -15.18 11.58 0.89
C GLN A 121 -14.00 10.59 0.76
N ASN A 122 -14.20 9.32 1.12
CA ASN A 122 -13.12 8.34 1.08
C ASN A 122 -12.95 7.76 -0.33
N SER A 123 -11.74 7.84 -0.89
CA SER A 123 -11.39 7.18 -2.15
C SER A 123 -11.01 5.71 -2.00
N HIS A 124 -10.74 5.26 -0.77
CA HIS A 124 -10.37 3.90 -0.43
C HIS A 124 -10.99 3.47 0.92
N CYS A 125 -11.14 2.16 1.11
CA CYS A 125 -11.58 1.60 2.38
C CYS A 125 -10.46 1.63 3.42
N LYS A 126 -10.72 2.23 4.59
CA LYS A 126 -9.76 2.29 5.70
C LYS A 126 -9.58 0.97 6.46
N VAL A 127 -10.47 0.00 6.24
CA VAL A 127 -10.40 -1.33 6.89
C VAL A 127 -9.65 -2.33 6.02
N CYS A 128 -10.09 -2.55 4.77
CA CYS A 128 -9.50 -3.58 3.90
C CYS A 128 -8.62 -3.03 2.76
N GLY A 129 -8.48 -1.71 2.65
CA GLY A 129 -7.66 -1.06 1.61
C GLY A 129 -8.21 -1.21 0.19
N ALA A 130 -9.49 -1.56 0.00
CA ALA A 130 -10.11 -1.56 -1.33
C ALA A 130 -10.00 -0.15 -1.97
N PHE A 131 -9.65 -0.11 -3.25
CA PHE A 131 -9.55 1.11 -4.07
C PHE A 131 -9.78 0.74 -5.55
N PRO A 132 -10.56 1.51 -6.32
CA PRO A 132 -11.44 2.59 -5.86
C PRO A 132 -12.63 2.01 -5.05
N VAL A 133 -13.32 2.85 -4.27
CA VAL A 133 -14.55 2.51 -3.54
C VAL A 133 -15.63 3.56 -3.71
#